data_AF-A0A7C3KL73-F1
#
_entry.id   AF-A0A7C3KL73-F1
#
_cell.length_a   1.000
_cell.length_b   1.000
_cell.length_c   1.000
_cell.angle_alpha   90.00
_cell.angle_beta   90.00
_cell.angle_gamma   90.00
#
_symmetry.space_group_name_H-M   'P 1'
#
loop_
_entity.id
_entity.type
_entity.pdbx_description
1 polymer ?
#
loop_
_entity_poly.entity_id
_entity_poly.type
_entity_poly.pdbx_seq_one_letter_code
_entity_poly.pdbx_strand_id
1 'polypeptide(L)'
;MFSFSFAADTFDRPPCREPGSAAQYPLVKILAVSDEVVERLYSLCNNGHFSDVELIIGCGDLPYPYLETLITFLNVPLMYVPGNHDPDYDPAQTITYAEGGSNLDLKLVRYKRFLIGGFGGCIRYRPDGANQYTQTEAYIRAFRMLPRLLVNRIHYGRSLDILISHSPPFGIHDDDTRAHEGLKAINWLIRVAKPRYHFHGHTHFQRRNLSPSETIQGITKIINVFPYKVIEVSH
;
A
#
# COMPACT_ATOMS: atom_id res chain seq x y z
N MET A 1 -41.21 -54.13 34.40
CA MET A 1 -40.74 -53.86 33.02
C MET A 1 -41.11 -52.41 32.71
N PHE A 2 -40.23 -51.68 32.02
CA PHE A 2 -40.21 -50.21 31.79
C PHE A 2 -39.43 -49.39 32.84
N SER A 3 -38.11 -49.40 32.63
CA SER A 3 -37.16 -48.39 33.08
C SER A 3 -36.60 -47.73 31.81
N PHE A 4 -36.70 -46.41 31.71
CA PHE A 4 -35.99 -45.54 30.75
C PHE A 4 -35.87 -44.17 31.44
N SER A 5 -34.81 -43.92 32.21
CA SER A 5 -33.47 -43.44 31.80
C SER A 5 -33.50 -42.05 31.15
N PHE A 6 -33.09 -41.06 31.95
CA PHE A 6 -32.76 -39.69 31.56
C PHE A 6 -31.51 -39.69 30.68
N ALA A 7 -31.60 -39.15 29.47
CA ALA A 7 -30.43 -38.83 28.65
C ALA A 7 -29.83 -37.50 29.14
N ALA A 8 -28.59 -37.55 29.60
CA ALA A 8 -27.78 -36.36 29.88
C ALA A 8 -27.16 -35.86 28.57
N ASP A 9 -27.36 -34.57 28.27
CA ASP A 9 -26.68 -33.86 27.19
C ASP A 9 -25.16 -33.94 27.38
N THR A 10 -24.49 -34.62 26.46
CA THR A 10 -23.04 -34.63 26.35
C THR A 10 -22.59 -33.29 25.80
N PHE A 11 -21.94 -32.48 26.64
CA PHE A 11 -21.11 -31.36 26.22
C PHE A 11 -20.03 -31.85 25.25
N ASP A 12 -20.22 -31.56 23.97
CA ASP A 12 -19.26 -31.82 22.91
C ASP A 12 -18.04 -30.91 23.12
N ARG A 13 -16.94 -31.47 23.61
CA ARG A 13 -15.66 -30.75 23.72
C ARG A 13 -15.09 -30.60 22.31
N PRO A 14 -14.62 -29.41 21.89
CA PRO A 14 -13.95 -29.27 20.61
C PRO A 14 -12.68 -30.12 20.59
N PRO A 15 -12.33 -30.74 19.45
CA PRO A 15 -11.17 -31.60 19.36
C PRO A 15 -9.89 -30.83 19.64
N CYS A 16 -9.06 -31.38 20.54
CA CYS A 16 -7.71 -30.94 20.84
C CYS A 16 -6.90 -30.86 19.53
N ARG A 17 -6.42 -29.67 19.15
CA ARG A 17 -5.49 -29.49 18.03
C ARG A 17 -4.08 -29.91 18.46
N GLU A 18 -3.44 -30.74 17.63
CA GLU A 18 -2.04 -31.14 17.82
C GLU A 18 -1.09 -29.92 17.75
N PRO A 19 -0.05 -29.86 18.61
CA PRO A 19 0.94 -28.79 18.60
C PRO A 19 2.00 -29.08 17.52
N GLY A 20 1.76 -28.64 16.28
CA GLY A 20 2.72 -28.86 15.19
C GLY A 20 2.59 -27.97 13.94
N SER A 21 1.48 -27.27 13.72
CA SER A 21 1.38 -26.28 12.64
C SER A 21 1.74 -24.91 13.19
N ALA A 22 2.93 -24.40 12.88
CA ALA A 22 3.13 -22.95 12.88
C ALA A 22 1.95 -22.35 12.11
N ALA A 23 1.22 -21.40 12.72
CA ALA A 23 0.13 -20.74 12.03
C ALA A 23 0.73 -20.10 10.77
N GLN A 24 0.45 -20.65 9.58
CA GLN A 24 0.74 -19.97 8.34
C GLN A 24 -0.11 -18.71 8.34
N TYR A 25 0.51 -17.59 8.70
CA TYR A 25 -0.12 -16.29 8.55
C TYR A 25 -0.50 -16.14 7.07
N PRO A 26 -1.75 -15.78 6.75
CA PRO A 26 -2.17 -15.67 5.37
C PRO A 26 -1.28 -14.64 4.68
N LEU A 27 -0.48 -15.12 3.72
CA LEU A 27 0.32 -14.28 2.84
C LEU A 27 -0.63 -13.59 1.88
N VAL A 28 -0.42 -12.29 1.68
CA VAL A 28 -1.11 -11.54 0.63
C VAL A 28 -0.08 -11.19 -0.42
N LYS A 29 -0.34 -11.61 -1.65
CA LYS A 29 0.51 -11.31 -2.80
C LYS A 29 -0.01 -10.06 -3.49
N ILE A 30 0.88 -9.08 -3.62
CA ILE A 30 0.57 -7.73 -4.10
C ILE A 30 1.30 -7.49 -5.41
N LEU A 31 0.60 -7.00 -6.44
CA LEU A 31 1.21 -6.38 -7.61
C LEU A 31 1.30 -4.88 -7.36
N ALA A 32 2.50 -4.36 -7.11
CA ALA A 32 2.75 -2.93 -6.93
C ALA A 32 3.33 -2.34 -8.23
N VAL A 33 2.81 -1.20 -8.69
CA VAL A 33 3.20 -0.52 -9.94
C VAL A 33 3.40 0.98 -9.71
N SER A 34 4.30 1.61 -10.47
CA SER A 34 4.58 3.05 -10.35
C SER A 34 5.29 3.63 -11.59
N ASP A 35 5.04 4.91 -11.89
CA ASP A 35 5.75 5.83 -12.81
C ASP A 35 5.88 5.43 -14.30
N GLU A 36 6.00 4.14 -14.63
CA GLU A 36 6.18 3.66 -16.00
C GLU A 36 5.19 2.52 -16.32
N VAL A 37 4.51 2.68 -17.45
CA VAL A 37 3.63 1.65 -18.02
C VAL A 37 4.49 0.50 -18.53
N VAL A 38 4.25 -0.70 -17.99
CA VAL A 38 4.88 -1.92 -18.47
C VAL A 38 3.89 -2.70 -19.33
N GLU A 39 3.90 -2.46 -20.64
CA GLU A 39 2.96 -3.09 -21.59
C GLU A 39 2.92 -4.62 -21.49
N ARG A 40 4.07 -5.23 -21.16
CA ARG A 40 4.17 -6.68 -20.96
C ARG A 40 3.26 -7.19 -19.84
N LEU A 41 2.92 -6.35 -18.84
CA LEU A 41 1.99 -6.74 -17.78
C LEU A 41 0.62 -7.11 -18.33
N TYR A 42 0.14 -6.49 -19.41
CA TYR A 42 -1.12 -6.89 -20.04
C TYR A 42 -1.11 -8.34 -20.50
N SER A 43 -0.06 -8.74 -21.20
CA SER A 43 0.09 -10.13 -21.67
C SER A 43 0.29 -11.10 -20.51
N LEU A 44 1.07 -10.72 -19.48
CA LEU A 44 1.31 -11.56 -18.31
C LEU A 44 0.04 -11.77 -17.46
N CYS A 45 -0.73 -10.71 -17.24
CA CYS A 45 -2.02 -10.78 -16.55
C CYS A 45 -2.99 -11.68 -17.33
N ASN A 46 -3.13 -11.47 -18.64
CA ASN A 46 -4.04 -12.25 -19.48
C ASN A 46 -3.66 -13.74 -19.56
N ASN A 47 -2.36 -14.06 -19.48
CA ASN A 47 -1.87 -15.44 -19.48
C ASN A 47 -1.86 -16.10 -18.08
N GLY A 48 -2.44 -15.46 -17.06
CA GLY A 48 -2.58 -16.00 -15.71
C GLY A 48 -1.29 -15.98 -14.86
N HIS A 49 -0.26 -15.23 -15.25
CA HIS A 49 1.01 -15.18 -14.51
C HIS A 49 0.87 -14.56 -13.09
N PHE A 50 -0.18 -13.77 -12.89
CA PHE A 50 -0.49 -13.11 -11.62
C PHE A 50 -1.82 -13.62 -11.02
N SER A 51 -2.22 -14.85 -11.33
CA SER A 51 -3.51 -15.42 -10.86
C SER A 51 -3.61 -15.55 -9.34
N ASP A 52 -2.48 -15.50 -8.63
CA ASP A 52 -2.39 -15.56 -7.18
C ASP A 52 -2.19 -14.19 -6.52
N VAL A 53 -2.15 -13.11 -7.31
CA VAL A 53 -2.19 -11.73 -6.78
C VAL A 53 -3.58 -11.45 -6.24
N GLU A 54 -3.64 -10.85 -5.06
CA GLU A 54 -4.90 -10.56 -4.36
C GLU A 54 -5.17 -9.06 -4.19
N LEU A 55 -4.20 -8.21 -4.54
CA LEU A 55 -4.29 -6.76 -4.38
C LEU A 55 -3.34 -6.08 -5.37
N ILE A 56 -3.81 -5.01 -6.02
CA ILE A 56 -2.96 -4.11 -6.81
C ILE A 56 -2.69 -2.85 -5.98
N ILE A 57 -1.44 -2.40 -5.96
CA ILE A 57 -1.03 -1.12 -5.36
C ILE A 57 -0.45 -0.20 -6.44
N GLY A 58 -0.99 1.02 -6.56
CA GLY A 58 -0.43 2.07 -7.42
C GLY A 58 0.29 3.15 -6.60
N CYS A 59 1.57 3.37 -6.88
CA CYS A 59 2.39 4.40 -6.23
C CYS A 59 2.44 5.73 -7.01
N GLY A 60 1.47 6.00 -7.89
CA GLY A 60 1.33 7.26 -8.62
C GLY A 60 2.04 7.31 -9.96
N ASP A 61 1.80 8.41 -10.69
CA ASP A 61 2.37 8.72 -12.00
C ASP A 61 2.13 7.62 -13.04
N LEU A 62 0.92 7.06 -13.01
CA LEU A 62 0.45 6.06 -13.96
C LEU A 62 -0.85 6.53 -14.59
N PRO A 63 -1.04 6.36 -15.91
CA PRO A 63 -2.33 6.62 -16.53
C PRO A 63 -3.43 5.82 -15.84
N TYR A 64 -4.53 6.47 -15.45
CA TYR A 64 -5.66 5.76 -14.84
C TYR A 64 -6.24 4.64 -15.71
N PRO A 65 -6.34 4.79 -17.05
CA PRO A 65 -6.74 3.68 -17.92
C PRO A 65 -5.82 2.45 -17.85
N TYR A 66 -4.53 2.65 -17.57
CA TYR A 66 -3.59 1.55 -17.35
C TYR A 66 -3.95 0.78 -16.08
N LEU A 67 -4.23 1.48 -14.98
CA LEU A 67 -4.64 0.87 -13.72
C LEU A 67 -6.00 0.15 -13.84
N GLU A 68 -6.96 0.76 -14.53
CA GLU A 68 -8.28 0.17 -14.81
C GLU A 68 -8.17 -1.12 -15.64
N THR A 69 -7.25 -1.15 -16.60
CA THR A 69 -6.96 -2.36 -17.37
C THR A 69 -6.41 -3.47 -16.48
N LEU A 70 -5.53 -3.16 -15.53
CA LEU A 70 -5.02 -4.15 -14.57
C LEU A 70 -6.13 -4.68 -13.64
N ILE A 71 -7.02 -3.80 -13.17
CA ILE A 71 -8.22 -4.23 -12.41
C ILE A 71 -9.04 -5.21 -13.25
N THR A 72 -9.29 -4.89 -14.52
CA THR A 72 -10.11 -5.71 -15.42
C THR A 72 -9.51 -7.09 -15.64
N PHE A 73 -8.19 -7.19 -15.83
CA PHE A 73 -7.54 -8.48 -16.06
C PHE A 73 -7.40 -9.34 -14.81
N LEU A 74 -7.11 -8.73 -13.66
CA LEU A 74 -6.84 -9.49 -12.43
C LEU A 74 -8.10 -9.67 -11.56
N ASN A 75 -9.12 -8.83 -11.73
CA ASN A 75 -10.36 -8.83 -10.96
C ASN A 75 -10.11 -8.81 -9.44
N VAL A 76 -9.14 -7.99 -9.01
CA VAL A 76 -8.79 -7.78 -7.60
C VAL A 76 -8.82 -6.29 -7.25
N PRO A 77 -8.95 -5.92 -5.96
CA PRO A 77 -8.97 -4.53 -5.56
C PRO A 77 -7.71 -3.76 -5.98
N LEU A 78 -7.88 -2.50 -6.37
CA LEU A 78 -6.81 -1.53 -6.57
C LEU A 78 -6.83 -0.48 -5.45
N MET A 79 -5.68 -0.25 -4.84
CA MET A 79 -5.44 0.84 -3.89
C MET A 79 -4.29 1.69 -4.40
N TYR A 80 -4.49 2.99 -4.55
CA TYR A 80 -3.46 3.84 -5.13
C TYR A 80 -3.37 5.20 -4.47
N VAL A 81 -2.26 5.89 -4.71
CA VAL A 81 -2.07 7.30 -4.36
C VAL A 81 -1.68 8.07 -5.62
N PRO A 82 -2.04 9.36 -5.74
CA PRO A 82 -1.60 10.18 -6.85
C PRO A 82 -0.11 10.52 -6.71
N GLY A 83 0.57 10.54 -7.84
CA GLY A 83 1.90 11.13 -7.97
C GLY A 83 1.84 12.61 -8.37
N ASN A 84 2.97 13.18 -8.74
CA ASN A 84 3.06 14.61 -9.09
C ASN A 84 2.75 14.94 -10.55
N HIS A 85 2.61 13.94 -11.41
CA HIS A 85 2.13 14.07 -12.77
C HIS A 85 0.64 13.73 -12.91
N ASP A 86 0.05 13.16 -11.87
CA ASP A 86 -1.38 12.91 -11.79
C ASP A 86 -2.17 14.22 -11.56
N PRO A 87 -3.39 14.34 -12.14
CA PRO A 87 -4.25 15.50 -11.95
C PRO A 87 -4.76 15.63 -10.50
N ASP A 88 -5.27 16.81 -10.15
CA ASP A 88 -5.99 16.99 -8.89
C ASP A 88 -7.28 16.16 -8.90
N TYR A 89 -7.51 15.42 -7.83
CA TYR A 89 -8.68 14.55 -7.70
C TYR A 89 -9.98 15.35 -7.70
N ASP A 90 -10.85 15.07 -8.66
CA ASP A 90 -12.21 15.60 -8.77
C ASP A 90 -13.21 14.47 -9.07
N PRO A 91 -14.11 14.12 -8.12
CA PRO A 91 -15.08 13.06 -8.34
C PRO A 91 -16.06 13.35 -9.50
N ALA A 92 -16.19 14.59 -9.96
CA ALA A 92 -16.99 14.94 -11.14
C ALA A 92 -16.28 14.65 -12.48
N GLN A 93 -14.97 14.36 -12.46
CA GLN A 93 -14.16 14.18 -13.67
C GLN A 93 -13.46 12.81 -13.65
N THR A 94 -13.93 11.89 -14.51
CA THR A 94 -13.40 10.53 -14.61
C THR A 94 -11.90 10.48 -14.97
N ILE A 95 -11.37 11.51 -15.63
CA ILE A 95 -9.95 11.60 -15.96
C ILE A 95 -9.04 11.83 -14.73
N THR A 96 -9.61 12.08 -13.55
CA THR A 96 -8.86 12.42 -12.32
C THR A 96 -8.78 11.29 -11.29
N TYR A 97 -9.29 10.11 -11.64
CA TYR A 97 -9.17 8.91 -10.82
C TYR A 97 -9.23 7.63 -11.67
N ALA A 98 -8.80 6.51 -11.09
CA ALA A 98 -8.98 5.20 -11.70
C ALA A 98 -10.33 4.62 -11.30
N GLU A 99 -11.19 4.34 -12.28
CA GLU A 99 -12.46 3.67 -12.06
C GLU A 99 -12.27 2.27 -11.46
N GLY A 100 -13.12 1.90 -10.50
CA GLY A 100 -12.98 0.65 -9.74
C GLY A 100 -11.80 0.63 -8.75
N GLY A 101 -10.96 1.67 -8.73
CA GLY A 101 -9.86 1.85 -7.78
C GLY A 101 -10.24 2.66 -6.54
N SER A 102 -9.44 2.51 -5.49
CA SER A 102 -9.55 3.32 -4.26
C SER A 102 -8.36 4.26 -4.14
N ASN A 103 -8.58 5.57 -4.36
CA ASN A 103 -7.60 6.60 -4.04
C ASN A 103 -7.47 6.73 -2.52
N LEU A 104 -6.30 6.38 -2.00
CA LEU A 104 -5.96 6.37 -0.58
C LEU A 104 -5.21 7.62 -0.11
N ASP A 105 -5.08 8.67 -0.91
CA ASP A 105 -4.42 9.89 -0.46
C ASP A 105 -5.07 10.43 0.84
N LEU A 106 -4.26 10.48 1.91
CA LEU A 106 -4.64 10.85 3.27
C LEU A 106 -5.76 10.01 3.90
N LYS A 107 -6.05 8.84 3.33
CA LYS A 107 -7.07 7.90 3.80
C LYS A 107 -6.42 6.61 4.32
N LEU A 108 -7.15 5.94 5.22
CA LEU A 108 -6.78 4.63 5.74
C LEU A 108 -7.95 3.68 5.54
N VAL A 109 -7.64 2.50 5.03
CA VAL A 109 -8.59 1.42 4.78
C VAL A 109 -8.12 0.13 5.45
N ARG A 110 -9.04 -0.79 5.65
CA ARG A 110 -8.71 -2.15 6.10
C ARG A 110 -8.97 -3.11 4.96
N TYR A 111 -7.93 -3.85 4.56
CA TYR A 111 -8.05 -4.95 3.61
C TYR A 111 -7.69 -6.25 4.30
N LYS A 112 -8.65 -7.17 4.43
CA LYS A 112 -8.51 -8.38 5.25
C LYS A 112 -8.05 -8.02 6.68
N ARG A 113 -6.80 -8.34 7.03
CA ARG A 113 -6.18 -8.03 8.32
C ARG A 113 -5.25 -6.81 8.27
N PHE A 114 -4.91 -6.31 7.08
CA PHE A 114 -4.00 -5.21 6.88
C PHE A 114 -4.70 -3.86 7.01
N LEU A 115 -4.11 -2.96 7.79
CA LEU A 115 -4.43 -1.55 7.81
C LEU A 115 -3.52 -0.83 6.81
N ILE A 116 -4.12 -0.30 5.76
CA ILE A 116 -3.41 0.30 4.62
C ILE A 116 -3.72 1.78 4.58
N GLY A 117 -2.71 2.61 4.33
CA GLY A 117 -2.86 4.06 4.28
C GLY A 117 -2.03 4.67 3.17
N GLY A 118 -2.55 5.75 2.58
CA GLY A 118 -1.92 6.43 1.45
C GLY A 118 -1.46 7.84 1.77
N PHE A 119 -0.34 8.23 1.17
CA PHE A 119 0.22 9.58 1.21
C PHE A 119 0.77 9.95 -0.18
N GLY A 120 -0.07 10.60 -0.99
CA GLY A 120 0.27 10.99 -2.36
C GLY A 120 1.06 12.29 -2.45
N GLY A 121 1.55 12.54 -3.66
CA GLY A 121 2.29 13.75 -4.05
C GLY A 121 3.79 13.71 -3.76
N CYS A 122 4.43 14.86 -4.02
CA CYS A 122 5.87 15.04 -3.89
C CYS A 122 6.28 16.39 -3.29
N ILE A 123 7.59 16.58 -3.13
CA ILE A 123 8.17 17.88 -2.78
C ILE A 123 7.88 18.92 -3.86
N ARG A 124 7.61 20.17 -3.46
CA ARG A 124 7.37 21.25 -4.42
C ARG A 124 8.64 21.66 -5.15
N TYR A 125 8.66 21.47 -6.45
CA TYR A 125 9.72 21.92 -7.35
C TYR A 125 9.22 22.86 -8.46
N ARG A 126 7.89 23.00 -8.62
CA ARG A 126 7.24 23.99 -9.50
C ARG A 126 6.15 24.77 -8.73
N PRO A 127 5.93 26.06 -9.05
CA PRO A 127 4.94 26.89 -8.35
C PRO A 127 3.51 26.33 -8.43
N ASP A 128 3.10 25.87 -9.61
CA ASP A 128 1.71 25.47 -9.91
C ASP A 128 1.58 23.96 -10.18
N GLY A 129 2.41 23.16 -9.52
CA GLY A 129 2.36 21.71 -9.65
C GLY A 129 1.22 21.10 -8.85
N ALA A 130 0.31 20.39 -9.53
CA ALA A 130 -0.65 19.52 -8.86
C ALA A 130 0.09 18.49 -7.99
N ASN A 131 -0.49 18.16 -6.83
CA ASN A 131 0.10 17.19 -5.90
C ASN A 131 1.54 17.52 -5.42
N GLN A 132 1.95 18.80 -5.46
CA GLN A 132 3.27 19.27 -5.00
C GLN A 132 3.19 20.09 -3.71
N TYR A 133 3.97 19.69 -2.71
CA TYR A 133 3.90 20.23 -1.36
C TYR A 133 5.28 20.63 -0.84
N THR A 134 5.36 21.78 -0.18
CA THR A 134 6.50 22.11 0.69
C THR A 134 6.61 21.08 1.83
N GLN A 135 7.78 20.99 2.45
CA GLN A 135 7.97 20.13 3.63
C GLN A 135 6.93 20.43 4.74
N THR A 136 6.61 21.71 4.96
CA THR A 136 5.61 22.14 5.97
C THR A 136 4.19 21.69 5.60
N GLU A 137 3.76 21.88 4.35
CA GLU A 137 2.43 21.42 3.90
C GLU A 137 2.33 19.89 3.95
N ALA A 138 3.40 19.18 3.59
CA ALA A 138 3.47 17.72 3.72
C ALA A 138 3.30 17.27 5.18
N TYR A 139 3.89 17.98 6.15
CA TYR A 139 3.64 17.72 7.57
C TYR A 139 2.19 17.96 7.96
N ILE A 140 1.59 19.09 7.56
CA ILE A 140 0.17 19.39 7.81
C ILE A 140 -0.72 18.27 7.25
N ARG A 141 -0.44 17.80 6.03
CA ARG A 141 -1.12 16.66 5.41
C ARG A 141 -0.97 15.38 6.24
N ALA A 142 0.24 15.07 6.70
CA ALA A 142 0.48 13.90 7.55
C ALA A 142 -0.24 13.97 8.90
N PHE A 143 -0.30 15.17 9.51
CA PHE A 143 -1.05 15.38 10.76
C PHE A 143 -2.55 15.12 10.61
N ARG A 144 -3.14 15.38 9.43
CA ARG A 144 -4.55 15.06 9.16
C ARG A 144 -4.86 13.55 9.23
N MET A 145 -3.86 12.69 9.04
CA MET A 145 -4.02 11.24 9.18
C MET A 145 -3.98 10.77 10.64
N LEU A 146 -3.48 11.60 11.57
CA LEU A 146 -3.23 11.22 12.97
C LEU A 146 -4.48 10.74 13.71
N PRO A 147 -5.66 11.40 13.62
CA PRO A 147 -6.85 10.93 14.32
C PRO A 147 -7.21 9.49 13.94
N ARG A 148 -7.14 9.15 12.65
CA ARG A 148 -7.47 7.80 12.17
C ARG A 148 -6.40 6.77 12.56
N LEU A 149 -5.13 7.15 12.55
CA LEU A 149 -4.02 6.32 13.04
C LEU A 149 -4.15 5.99 14.54
N LEU A 150 -4.65 6.93 15.34
CA LEU A 150 -4.94 6.74 16.77
C LEU A 150 -6.13 5.82 16.99
N VAL A 151 -7.23 6.03 16.26
CA VAL A 151 -8.41 5.14 16.28
C VAL A 151 -8.00 3.70 15.95
N ASN A 152 -7.21 3.51 14.88
CA ASN A 152 -6.68 2.18 14.54
C ASN A 152 -5.85 1.57 15.67
N ARG A 153 -4.98 2.36 16.32
CA ARG A 153 -4.17 1.89 17.44
C ARG A 153 -5.02 1.41 18.61
N ILE A 154 -6.09 2.13 18.94
CA ILE A 154 -7.01 1.78 20.02
C ILE A 154 -7.76 0.48 19.70
N HIS A 155 -8.27 0.33 18.47
CA HIS A 155 -9.09 -0.84 18.10
C HIS A 155 -8.29 -2.10 17.74
N TYR A 156 -7.09 -1.96 17.18
CA TYR A 156 -6.33 -3.07 16.62
C TYR A 156 -4.95 -3.27 17.26
N GLY A 157 -4.58 -2.44 18.24
CA GLY A 157 -3.26 -2.45 18.87
C GLY A 157 -2.13 -1.86 18.01
N ARG A 158 -2.44 -1.39 16.79
CA ARG A 158 -1.47 -0.84 15.84
C ARG A 158 -2.11 0.21 14.93
N SER A 159 -1.33 1.15 14.43
CA SER A 159 -1.84 2.27 13.64
C SER A 159 -1.98 1.95 12.16
N LEU A 160 -0.99 1.25 11.61
CA LEU A 160 -0.85 0.99 10.18
C LEU A 160 0.00 -0.26 9.95
N ASP A 161 -0.32 -1.05 8.93
CA ASP A 161 0.48 -2.20 8.49
C ASP A 161 1.26 -1.88 7.21
N ILE A 162 0.60 -1.23 6.24
CA ILE A 162 1.17 -0.86 4.94
C ILE A 162 0.97 0.65 4.71
N LEU A 163 2.07 1.36 4.46
CA LEU A 163 2.05 2.73 3.95
C LEU A 163 2.31 2.71 2.45
N ILE A 164 1.52 3.44 1.68
CA ILE A 164 1.72 3.69 0.25
C ILE A 164 2.02 5.17 0.12
N SER A 165 3.12 5.51 -0.55
CA SER A 165 3.36 6.89 -0.98
C SER A 165 3.79 6.93 -2.43
N HIS A 166 3.74 8.11 -3.03
CA HIS A 166 4.41 8.33 -4.31
C HIS A 166 5.88 8.65 -4.07
N SER A 167 6.15 9.77 -3.39
CA SER A 167 7.52 10.17 -3.03
C SER A 167 8.22 9.24 -2.02
N PRO A 168 9.56 9.17 -2.08
CA PRO A 168 10.36 8.49 -1.08
C PRO A 168 10.36 9.24 0.28
N PRO A 169 10.74 8.55 1.38
CA PRO A 169 11.16 9.23 2.60
C PRO A 169 12.41 10.07 2.37
N PHE A 170 12.55 11.20 3.08
CA PHE A 170 13.78 12.00 3.02
C PHE A 170 14.99 11.19 3.50
N GLY A 171 16.07 11.21 2.72
CA GLY A 171 17.32 10.48 2.92
C GLY A 171 17.25 8.97 2.67
N ILE A 172 16.16 8.46 2.08
CA ILE A 172 16.00 7.03 1.76
C ILE A 172 15.43 6.88 0.36
N HIS A 173 16.22 6.33 -0.56
CA HIS A 173 15.84 6.19 -1.97
C HIS A 173 15.46 7.51 -2.66
N ASP A 174 15.79 8.67 -2.07
CA ASP A 174 15.72 9.98 -2.72
C ASP A 174 17.00 10.26 -3.52
N ASP A 175 17.03 11.38 -4.23
CA ASP A 175 18.16 11.82 -5.05
C ASP A 175 18.43 13.31 -4.86
N ASP A 176 19.58 13.79 -5.31
CA ASP A 176 20.04 15.17 -5.16
C ASP A 176 19.27 16.17 -6.06
N THR A 177 18.37 15.66 -6.90
CA THR A 177 17.53 16.48 -7.77
C THR A 177 16.33 17.03 -7.01
N ARG A 178 16.01 18.32 -7.22
CA ARG A 178 14.92 19.01 -6.50
C ARG A 178 13.56 18.33 -6.59
N ALA A 179 13.28 17.64 -7.68
CA ALA A 179 12.01 16.94 -7.86
C ALA A 179 11.95 15.66 -7.02
N HIS A 180 13.08 15.02 -6.74
CA HIS A 180 13.16 13.70 -6.12
C HIS A 180 13.66 13.75 -4.67
N GLU A 181 13.79 14.95 -4.07
CA GLU A 181 14.03 15.09 -2.63
C GLU A 181 12.87 14.45 -1.85
N GLY A 182 13.19 13.56 -0.91
CA GLY A 182 12.16 12.87 -0.14
C GLY A 182 11.39 13.78 0.82
N LEU A 183 10.22 13.32 1.26
CA LEU A 183 9.37 14.07 2.18
C LEU A 183 9.68 13.70 3.63
N LYS A 184 10.05 14.69 4.45
CA LYS A 184 10.33 14.51 5.88
C LYS A 184 9.08 14.09 6.68
N ALA A 185 7.90 14.43 6.15
CA ALA A 185 6.61 13.98 6.66
C ALA A 185 6.44 12.46 6.59
N ILE A 186 6.99 11.81 5.56
CA ILE A 186 6.95 10.34 5.42
C ILE A 186 7.85 9.70 6.47
N ASN A 187 9.06 10.21 6.71
CA ASN A 187 9.89 9.71 7.82
C ASN A 187 9.17 9.85 9.17
N TRP A 188 8.43 10.94 9.37
CA TRP A 188 7.63 11.13 10.58
C TRP A 188 6.49 10.09 10.67
N LEU A 189 5.73 9.85 9.59
CA LEU A 189 4.70 8.82 9.51
C LEU A 189 5.27 7.43 9.84
N ILE A 190 6.42 7.07 9.28
CA ILE A 190 7.12 5.80 9.57
C ILE A 190 7.42 5.70 11.08
N ARG A 191 7.95 6.76 11.71
CA ARG A 191 8.25 6.75 13.15
C ARG A 191 7.02 6.63 14.03
N VAL A 192 5.94 7.34 13.71
CA VAL A 192 4.74 7.39 14.57
C VAL A 192 3.80 6.21 14.35
N ALA A 193 3.59 5.80 13.10
CA ALA A 193 2.66 4.73 12.73
C ALA A 193 3.32 3.35 12.74
N LYS A 194 4.64 3.28 12.53
CA LYS A 194 5.46 2.06 12.48
C LYS A 194 4.86 0.98 11.56
N PRO A 195 4.58 1.30 10.28
CA PRO A 195 4.09 0.29 9.35
C PRO A 195 5.14 -0.81 9.16
N ARG A 196 4.71 -2.03 8.87
CA ARG A 196 5.62 -3.14 8.53
C ARG A 196 6.20 -2.97 7.13
N TYR A 197 5.39 -2.43 6.22
CA TYR A 197 5.78 -2.22 4.82
C TYR A 197 5.51 -0.78 4.41
N HIS A 198 6.42 -0.21 3.64
CA HIS A 198 6.23 1.08 2.98
C HIS A 198 6.58 0.94 1.50
N PHE A 199 5.61 1.16 0.63
CA PHE A 199 5.79 1.11 -0.83
C PHE A 199 5.80 2.53 -1.39
N HIS A 200 6.78 2.81 -2.25
CA HIS A 200 6.86 4.08 -2.96
C HIS A 200 7.42 3.92 -4.38
N GLY A 201 7.26 4.97 -5.18
CA GLY A 201 7.84 5.09 -6.52
C GLY A 201 8.69 6.34 -6.63
N HIS A 202 8.48 7.13 -7.69
CA HIS A 202 9.05 8.46 -7.97
C HIS A 202 10.53 8.46 -8.30
N THR A 203 11.34 7.63 -7.64
CA THR A 203 12.79 7.58 -7.88
C THR A 203 13.17 6.44 -8.80
N HIS A 204 13.78 6.81 -9.93
CA HIS A 204 14.20 5.87 -10.96
C HIS A 204 15.65 5.45 -10.69
N PHE A 205 15.86 4.21 -10.26
CA PHE A 205 17.21 3.65 -10.16
C PHE A 205 17.76 3.36 -11.57
N GLN A 206 18.28 4.38 -12.24
CA GLN A 206 18.87 4.28 -13.58
C GLN A 206 20.09 3.33 -13.62
N ARG A 207 20.68 3.01 -12.46
CA ARG A 207 21.77 2.04 -12.33
C ARG A 207 21.31 0.89 -11.45
N ARG A 208 20.71 -0.14 -12.08
CA ARG A 208 20.14 -1.37 -11.47
C ARG A 208 21.02 -2.12 -10.44
N ASN A 209 22.27 -1.68 -10.19
CA ASN A 209 23.27 -2.39 -9.37
C ASN A 209 23.95 -1.57 -8.27
N LEU A 210 23.64 -0.26 -8.08
CA LEU A 210 24.38 0.57 -7.10
C LEU A 210 23.60 0.95 -5.84
N SER A 211 22.28 0.99 -5.91
CA SER A 211 21.43 1.36 -4.76
C SER A 211 20.38 0.28 -4.52
N PRO A 212 20.21 -0.17 -3.26
CA PRO A 212 19.20 -1.15 -2.94
C PRO A 212 17.81 -0.53 -3.16
N SER A 213 16.90 -1.27 -3.80
CA SER A 213 15.49 -0.89 -3.93
C SER A 213 14.68 -1.21 -2.67
N GLU A 214 15.37 -1.68 -1.62
CA GLU A 214 14.81 -2.07 -0.33
C GLU A 214 15.70 -1.58 0.81
N THR A 215 15.11 -0.92 1.79
CA THR A 215 15.80 -0.45 2.99
C THR A 215 14.97 -0.83 4.22
N ILE A 216 15.63 -1.25 5.29
CA ILE A 216 14.98 -1.50 6.58
C ILE A 216 15.24 -0.32 7.50
N GLN A 217 14.17 0.33 7.98
CA GLN A 217 14.24 1.38 8.99
C GLN A 217 13.41 0.97 10.22
N GLY A 218 14.09 0.59 11.30
CA GLY A 218 13.43 0.03 12.47
C GLY A 218 12.74 -1.29 12.12
N ILE A 219 11.40 -1.32 12.19
CA ILE A 219 10.60 -2.49 11.78
C ILE A 219 10.01 -2.36 10.37
N THR A 220 10.19 -1.21 9.72
CA THR A 220 9.58 -0.91 8.43
C THR A 220 10.49 -1.34 7.30
N LYS A 221 9.98 -2.22 6.43
CA LYS A 221 10.59 -2.54 5.15
C LYS A 221 10.11 -1.52 4.09
N ILE A 222 10.99 -0.63 3.68
CA ILE A 222 10.75 0.40 2.67
C ILE A 222 11.18 -0.17 1.32
N ILE A 223 10.27 -0.16 0.34
CA ILE A 223 10.48 -0.78 -0.97
C ILE A 223 10.10 0.23 -2.05
N ASN A 224 11.07 0.55 -2.90
CA ASN A 224 10.78 1.23 -4.16
C ASN A 224 10.25 0.17 -5.15
N VAL A 225 9.07 0.43 -5.71
CA VAL A 225 8.35 -0.51 -6.58
C VAL A 225 8.52 -0.20 -8.08
N PHE A 226 9.31 0.82 -8.44
CA PHE A 226 9.53 1.20 -9.83
C PHE A 226 10.18 0.08 -10.68
N PRO A 227 9.69 -0.20 -11.90
CA PRO A 227 8.38 0.22 -12.44
C PRO A 227 7.23 -0.70 -11.96
N TYR A 228 7.54 -1.93 -11.58
CA TYR A 228 6.62 -2.79 -10.81
C TYR A 228 7.38 -3.81 -9.94
N LYS A 229 6.71 -4.31 -8.90
CA LYS A 229 7.16 -5.46 -8.08
C LYS A 229 5.98 -6.34 -7.69
N VAL A 230 6.26 -7.63 -7.55
CA VAL A 230 5.34 -8.60 -6.93
C VAL A 230 5.86 -8.90 -5.54
N ILE A 231 5.07 -8.59 -4.51
CA ILE A 231 5.52 -8.59 -3.12
C ILE A 231 4.56 -9.44 -2.29
N GLU A 232 5.12 -10.38 -1.53
CA GLU A 232 4.38 -11.11 -0.52
C GLU A 232 4.50 -10.40 0.83
N VAL A 233 3.35 -10.08 1.43
CA VAL A 233 3.28 -9.49 2.77
C VAL A 233 2.61 -10.44 3.73
N SER A 234 3.13 -10.53 4.95
CA SER A 234 2.55 -11.30 6.04
C SER A 234 1.94 -10.36 7.08
N HIS A 235 0.83 -10.81 7.69
CA HIS A 235 0.17 -10.11 8.79
C HIS A 235 0.81 -10.37 10.14
#